data_AF-A0A0T1TUM3-F1
#
_entry.id   AF-A0A0T1TUM3-F1
#
_cell.length_a   1.000
_cell.length_b   1.000
_cell.length_c   1.000
_cell.angle_alpha   90.00
_cell.angle_beta   90.00
_cell.angle_gamma   90.00
#
_symmetry.space_group_name_H-M   'P 1'
#
loop_
_entity.id
_entity.type
_entity.pdbx_description
1 polymer ?
#
loop_
_entity_poly.entity_id
_entity_poly.type
_entity_poly.pdbx_seq_one_letter_code
_entity_poly.pdbx_strand_id
1 'polypeptide(L)' 'MRVFVSIAASLAGMGLILYSRTFARRVVSQDNVFGRANAAAGKSDVRWGPLGIGVFLIVIGVLAATGLVEV' A
#
# COMPACT_ATOMS: atom_id res chain seq x y z
N MET A 1 19.00 -2.03 13.05
CA MET A 1 18.06 -2.68 12.11
C MET A 1 16.66 -2.03 12.17
N ARG A 2 16.02 -1.98 13.34
CA ARG A 2 14.72 -1.32 13.58
C ARG A 2 14.48 0.03 12.90
N VAL A 3 15.37 1.00 13.07
CA VAL A 3 15.21 2.35 12.50
C VAL A 3 15.16 2.31 10.97
N PHE A 4 15.97 1.45 10.35
CA PHE A 4 15.99 1.29 8.90
C PHE A 4 14.70 0.66 8.38
N VAL A 5 14.18 -0.35 9.09
CA VAL A 5 12.89 -0.99 8.74
C VAL A 5 11.73 -0.02 8.94
N SER A 6 11.76 0.79 10.00
CA SER A 6 10.75 1.81 10.25
C SER A 6 10.69 2.87 9.14
N ILE A 7 11.85 3.40 8.73
CA ILE A 7 11.94 4.37 7.64
C ILE A 7 11.48 3.75 6.32
N ALA A 8 11.93 2.52 6.01
CA ALA A 8 11.54 1.82 4.80
C ALA A 8 10.03 1.53 4.74
N ALA A 9 9.43 1.06 5.83
CA ALA A 9 7.99 0.79 5.92
C ALA A 9 7.16 2.08 5.80
N SER A 10 7.62 3.17 6.43
CA SER A 10 6.95 4.46 6.37
C SER A 10 7.00 5.07 4.96
N LEU A 11 8.17 5.00 4.30
CA LEU A 11 8.34 5.45 2.92
C LEU A 11 7.55 4.59 1.92
N ALA A 12 7.54 3.26 2.10
CA ALA A 12 6.74 2.36 1.28
C ALA A 12 5.24 2.63 1.44
N GLY A 13 4.79 2.85 2.68
CA GLY A 13 3.39 3.20 2.97
C GLY A 13 2.98 4.55 2.38
N MET A 14 3.82 5.59 2.53
CA MET A 14 3.60 6.89 1.87
C MET A 14 3.60 6.78 0.35
N GLY A 15 4.54 6.01 -0.21
CA GLY A 15 4.59 5.72 -1.64
C GLY A 15 3.30 5.09 -2.14
N LEU A 16 2.75 4.10 -1.41
CA LEU A 16 1.48 3.47 -1.76
C LEU A 16 0.30 4.44 -1.72
N ILE A 17 0.25 5.33 -0.73
CA ILE A 17 -0.82 6.33 -0.59
C ILE A 17 -0.73 7.38 -1.71
N LEU A 18 0.45 7.93 -1.97
CA LEU A 18 0.68 8.95 -3.00
C LEU A 18 0.44 8.39 -4.41
N TYR A 19 0.92 7.17 -4.68
CA TYR A 19 0.74 6.51 -5.97
C TYR A 19 -0.55 5.68 -6.07
N SER A 20 -1.43 5.71 -5.06
CA SER A 20 -2.69 4.95 -5.03
C SER A 20 -3.52 5.13 -6.30
N ARG A 21 -3.60 6.36 -6.84
CA ARG A 21 -4.30 6.66 -8.10
C ARG A 21 -3.62 6.05 -9.33
N THR A 22 -2.30 5.99 -9.36
CA THR A 22 -1.53 5.41 -10.46
C THR A 22 -1.56 3.88 -10.39
N PHE A 23 -1.49 3.34 -9.17
CA PHE A 23 -1.63 1.92 -8.90
C PHE A 23 -3.02 1.42 -9.28
N ALA A 24 -4.09 2.11 -8.85
CA ALA A 24 -5.45 1.78 -9.24
C ALA A 24 -5.65 1.82 -10.76
N ARG A 25 -5.04 2.80 -11.47
CA ARG A 25 -5.08 2.85 -12.94
C ARG A 25 -4.34 1.70 -13.61
N ARG A 26 -3.14 1.35 -13.12
CA ARG A 26 -2.36 0.23 -13.67
C ARG A 26 -2.99 -1.14 -13.37
N VAL A 27 -3.53 -1.30 -12.16
CA VAL A 27 -4.20 -2.52 -11.72
C VAL A 27 -5.55 -2.69 -12.41
N VAL A 28 -6.23 -1.63 -12.85
CA VAL A 28 -7.48 -1.71 -13.63
C VAL A 28 -7.22 -1.76 -15.14
N SER A 29 -5.96 -1.87 -15.59
CA SER A 29 -5.69 -2.02 -17.02
C SER A 29 -6.32 -3.32 -17.54
N GLN A 30 -7.20 -3.18 -18.52
CA GLN A 30 -7.89 -4.31 -19.16
C GLN A 30 -6.94 -5.20 -19.97
N ASP A 31 -5.70 -4.75 -20.20
CA ASP A 31 -4.67 -5.49 -20.90
C ASP A 31 -4.24 -6.75 -20.14
N ASN A 32 -4.43 -6.79 -18.82
CA ASN A 32 -4.00 -7.90 -17.97
C ASN A 32 -5.22 -8.63 -17.37
N VAL A 33 -5.16 -9.96 -17.27
CA VAL A 33 -6.24 -10.80 -16.69
C VAL A 33 -6.61 -10.34 -15.27
N PHE A 34 -5.60 -10.01 -14.46
CA PHE A 34 -5.80 -9.44 -13.12
C PHE A 34 -6.47 -8.07 -13.14
N GLY A 35 -6.25 -7.25 -14.18
CA GLY A 35 -6.86 -5.93 -14.25
C GLY A 35 -8.29 -5.92 -14.75
N ARG A 36 -8.66 -6.91 -15.57
CA ARG A 36 -10.06 -7.22 -15.89
C ARG A 36 -10.84 -7.68 -14.66
N ALA A 37 -10.24 -8.54 -13.84
CA ALA A 37 -10.84 -8.99 -12.58
C ALA A 37 -10.99 -7.84 -11.57
N ASN A 38 -9.99 -6.95 -11.45
CA ASN A 38 -10.07 -5.77 -10.60
C ASN A 38 -11.03 -4.69 -11.15
N ALA A 39 -11.21 -4.58 -12.47
CA ALA A 39 -12.24 -3.74 -13.06
C ALA A 39 -13.66 -4.22 -12.72
N ALA A 40 -13.85 -5.54 -12.62
CA ALA A 40 -15.10 -6.16 -12.20
C ALA A 40 -15.36 -6.01 -10.68
N ALA A 41 -14.30 -5.92 -9.87
CA ALA A 41 -14.37 -5.76 -8.41
C ALA A 41 -14.87 -4.39 -7.93
N GLY A 42 -15.22 -3.47 -8.84
CA GLY A 42 -15.81 -2.18 -8.50
C GLY A 42 -14.77 -1.09 -8.18
N LYS A 43 -15.00 0.12 -8.70
CA LYS A 43 -14.07 1.27 -8.60
C LYS A 43 -13.74 1.70 -7.16
N SER A 44 -14.56 1.31 -6.19
CA SER A 44 -14.34 1.63 -4.77
C SER A 44 -13.18 0.82 -4.20
N ASP A 45 -13.22 -0.52 -4.31
CA ASP A 45 -12.26 -1.41 -3.65
C ASP A 45 -10.84 -1.28 -4.23
N VAL A 46 -10.73 -1.02 -5.53
CA VAL A 46 -9.43 -0.76 -6.18
C VAL A 46 -8.80 0.55 -5.67
N ARG A 47 -9.61 1.54 -5.32
CA ARG A 47 -9.10 2.83 -4.82
C ARG A 47 -8.73 2.75 -3.34
N TRP A 48 -9.48 1.98 -2.55
CA TRP A 48 -9.24 1.81 -1.12
C TRP A 48 -8.13 0.81 -0.79
N GLY A 49 -7.88 -0.19 -1.65
CA GLY A 49 -6.84 -1.19 -1.44
C GLY A 49 -5.44 -0.61 -1.17
N PRO A 50 -4.89 0.24 -2.06
CA PRO A 50 -3.57 0.85 -1.86
C PRO A 50 -3.53 1.81 -0.65
N LEU A 51 -4.65 2.47 -0.36
CA LEU A 51 -4.77 3.34 0.82
C LEU A 51 -4.68 2.53 2.11
N GLY A 52 -5.45 1.44 2.22
CA GLY A 52 -5.45 0.57 3.40
C GLY A 52 -4.09 -0.08 3.66
N ILE A 53 -3.48 -0.65 2.61
CA ILE A 53 -2.14 -1.26 2.71
C ILE A 53 -1.09 -0.19 3.05
N GLY A 54 -1.18 1.00 2.45
CA GLY A 54 -0.27 2.10 2.73
C GLY A 54 -0.32 2.58 4.18
N VAL A 55 -1.53 2.77 4.74
CA VAL A 55 -1.72 3.12 6.16
C VAL A 55 -1.19 2.02 7.07
N PHE A 56 -1.44 0.75 6.74
CA PHE A 56 -0.95 -0.38 7.52
C PHE A 56 0.57 -0.44 7.58
N LEU A 57 1.26 -0.20 6.46
CA LEU A 57 2.73 -0.14 6.41
C LEU A 57 3.30 1.02 7.25
N ILE A 58 2.62 2.17 7.26
CA ILE A 58 3.01 3.29 8.14
C ILE A 58 2.86 2.90 9.61
N VAL A 59 1.75 2.25 9.99
CA VAL A 59 1.54 1.79 11.37
C VAL A 59 2.63 0.80 11.80
N ILE A 60 2.98 -0.17 10.96
CA ILE A 60 4.10 -1.09 11.24
C ILE A 60 5.41 -0.31 11.39
N GLY A 61 5.66 0.66 10.51
CA GLY A 61 6.84 1.52 10.61
C GLY A 61 6.92 2.26 11.95
N VAL A 62 5.80 2.80 12.43
CA VAL A 62 5.72 3.49 13.73
C VAL A 62 5.90 2.51 14.90
N LEU A 63 5.28 1.33 14.84
CA LEU A 63 5.42 0.29 15.87
C LEU A 63 6.86 -0.25 15.96
N ALA A 64 7.53 -0.39 14.82
CA ALA A 64 8.94 -0.74 14.74
C ALA A 64 9.86 0.33 15.36
N ALA A 65 9.54 1.62 15.17
CA ALA A 65 10.28 2.75 15.76
C ALA A 65 10.08 2.88 17.27
N THR A 66 8.84 2.70 17.76
CA THR A 66 8.49 2.79 19.18
C THR A 66 9.00 1.62 20.01
N GLY A 67 9.46 0.56 19.34
CA GLY A 67 10.03 -0.60 20.00
C GLY A 67 9.00 -1.61 20.52
N LEU A 68 7.73 -1.45 20.14
CA LEU A 68 6.63 -2.35 20.50
C LEU A 68 6.61 -3.64 19.66
N VAL A 69 7.31 -3.65 18.52
CA VAL A 69 7.43 -4.82 17.64
C VAL A 69 8.92 -5.12 17.44
N GLU A 70 9.35 -6.35 17.74
CA GLU A 70 10.67 -6.84 17.34
C GLU A 70 10.70 -7.06 15.83
N VAL A 71 11.72 -6.51 15.18
CA VAL A 71 11.91 -6.52 13.72
C VAL A 71 13.34 -6.88 13.40
#